data_AF-J1F0P0-F1
#
_entry.id   AF-J1F0P0-F1
#
_cell.length_a   1.000
_cell.length_b   1.000
_cell.length_c   1.000
_cell.angle_alpha   90.00
_cell.angle_beta   90.00
_cell.angle_gamma   90.00
#
_symmetry.space_group_name_H-M   'P 1'
#
loop_
_entity.id
_entity.type
_entity.pdbx_description
1 polymer ?
#
loop_
_entity_poly.entity_id
_entity_poly.type
_entity_poly.pdbx_seq_one_letter_code
_entity_poly.pdbx_strand_id
1 'polypeptide(L)' 'MISNFSKYLTTNDIAASHRYYNADIIKPEVELDGTFINVSEEKGLGYKVDFENLAKFTVEQKELV' A
#
# COMPACT_ATOMS: atom_id res chain seq x y z
N MET A 1 14.87 17.74 -5.03
CA MET A 1 15.90 16.83 -4.47
C MET A 1 15.57 15.44 -5.00
N ILE A 2 16.32 14.94 -5.98
CA ILE A 2 16.01 13.69 -6.70
C ILE A 2 16.98 12.64 -6.16
N SER A 3 16.56 11.85 -5.17
CA SER A 3 17.35 10.72 -4.68
C SER A 3 17.27 9.60 -5.71
N ASN A 4 18.42 9.26 -6.29
CA ASN A 4 18.58 8.26 -7.34
C ASN A 4 18.13 6.86 -6.88
N PHE A 5 16.90 6.47 -7.23
CA PHE A 5 16.28 5.16 -6.94
C PHE A 5 16.79 4.04 -7.89
N SER A 6 17.89 4.26 -8.61
CA SER A 6 18.40 3.31 -9.62
C SER A 6 18.96 2.01 -9.02
N LYS A 7 19.16 1.93 -7.69
CA LYS A 7 19.69 0.73 -7.01
C LYS A 7 18.64 -0.35 -6.69
N TYR A 8 17.35 -0.08 -6.91
CA TYR A 8 16.26 -1.01 -6.55
C TYR A 8 15.68 -1.78 -7.76
N LEU A 9 16.46 -1.90 -8.85
CA LEU A 9 16.05 -2.61 -10.08
C LEU A 9 16.09 -4.15 -9.95
N THR A 10 16.59 -4.69 -8.84
CA THR A 10 16.52 -6.12 -8.53
C THR A 10 15.13 -6.49 -8.03
N THR A 11 14.71 -7.75 -8.24
CA THR A 11 13.45 -8.29 -7.71
C THR A 11 13.35 -7.98 -6.22
N ASN A 12 12.41 -7.11 -5.86
CA ASN A 12 12.12 -6.77 -4.48
C ASN A 12 10.89 -7.56 -4.03
N ASP A 13 10.76 -7.80 -2.73
CA ASP A 13 9.62 -8.54 -2.15
C ASP A 13 8.34 -7.66 -2.04
N ILE A 14 8.06 -6.85 -3.06
CA ILE A 14 6.81 -6.12 -3.18
C ILE A 14 5.92 -6.87 -4.16
N ALA A 15 4.71 -7.22 -3.73
CA ALA A 15 3.73 -7.90 -4.54
C ALA A 15 2.37 -7.23 -4.42
N ALA A 16 1.45 -7.58 -5.31
CA ALA A 16 0.09 -7.09 -5.25
C ALA A 16 -0.60 -7.51 -3.93
N SER A 17 -1.45 -6.63 -3.40
CA SER A 17 -2.17 -6.82 -2.13
C SER A 17 -2.92 -8.15 -2.07
N HIS A 18 -3.59 -8.52 -3.16
CA HIS A 18 -4.36 -9.76 -3.28
C HIS A 18 -3.54 -11.06 -3.12
N ARG A 19 -2.20 -10.99 -3.21
CA ARG A 19 -1.33 -12.14 -2.97
C ARG A 19 -1.35 -12.56 -1.49
N TYR A 20 -1.54 -11.60 -0.58
CA TYR A 20 -1.47 -11.83 0.86
C TYR A 20 -2.82 -11.63 1.55
N TYR A 21 -3.63 -10.71 1.06
CA TYR A 21 -4.88 -10.31 1.69
C TYR A 21 -6.06 -10.54 0.75
N ASN A 22 -7.16 -11.08 1.27
CA ASN A 22 -8.41 -11.16 0.51
C ASN A 22 -9.13 -9.79 0.44
N ALA A 23 -8.79 -8.87 1.33
CA ALA A 23 -9.25 -7.48 1.34
C ALA A 23 -8.22 -6.62 2.08
N ASP A 24 -7.70 -5.59 1.42
CA ASP A 24 -6.72 -4.67 2.01
C ASP A 24 -7.43 -3.50 2.75
N ILE A 25 -6.69 -2.78 3.59
CA ILE A 25 -7.16 -1.61 4.34
C ILE A 25 -6.76 -0.28 3.66
N ILE A 26 -6.32 -0.32 2.40
CA ILE A 26 -5.92 0.83 1.61
C ILE A 26 -6.67 0.90 0.27
N LYS A 27 -6.83 2.12 -0.26
CA LYS A 27 -7.41 2.42 -1.57
C LYS A 27 -6.54 3.45 -2.31
N PRO A 28 -6.16 3.22 -3.58
CA PRO A 28 -6.35 1.97 -4.34
C PRO A 28 -5.54 0.80 -3.74
N GLU A 29 -5.86 -0.44 -4.09
CA GLU A 29 -5.01 -1.58 -3.70
C GLU A 29 -3.69 -1.55 -4.47
N VAL A 30 -2.64 -2.16 -3.92
CA VAL A 30 -1.38 -2.32 -4.65
C VAL A 30 -1.58 -3.40 -5.70
N GLU A 31 -1.40 -3.00 -6.95
CA GLU A 31 -1.46 -3.89 -8.11
C GLU A 31 -0.12 -3.92 -8.83
N LEU A 32 0.15 -5.04 -9.51
CA LEU A 32 1.31 -5.20 -10.39
C LEU A 32 0.88 -5.01 -11.85
N ASP A 33 1.61 -4.17 -12.56
CA ASP A 33 1.60 -4.15 -14.02
C ASP A 33 2.82 -4.95 -14.51
N GLY A 34 2.60 -6.25 -14.77
CA GLY A 34 3.68 -7.20 -15.04
C GLY A 34 4.60 -7.39 -13.83
N THR A 35 5.82 -6.88 -13.92
CA THR A 35 6.83 -6.92 -12.84
C THR A 35 7.02 -5.58 -12.14
N PHE A 36 6.20 -4.58 -12.46
CA PHE A 36 6.33 -3.21 -11.97
C PHE A 36 5.14 -2.80 -11.11
N ILE A 37 5.38 -1.83 -10.23
CA ILE A 37 4.35 -1.19 -9.42
C ILE A 37 4.25 0.26 -9.86
N ASN A 38 3.02 0.74 -9.98
CA ASN A 38 2.75 2.14 -10.25
C ASN A 38 2.89 2.94 -8.96
N VAL A 39 3.85 3.87 -8.94
CA VAL A 39 4.03 4.79 -7.82
C VAL A 39 3.08 5.96 -8.00
N SER A 40 2.26 6.22 -6.98
CA SER A 40 1.33 7.35 -6.98
C SER A 40 2.09 8.69 -6.95
N GLU A 41 1.62 9.66 -7.73
CA GLU A 41 2.16 11.03 -7.76
C GLU A 41 1.49 11.94 -6.72
N GLU A 42 0.46 11.44 -6.02
CA GLU A 42 -0.21 12.22 -4.97
C GLU A 42 0.71 12.50 -3.79
N LYS A 43 0.45 13.60 -3.08
CA LYS A 43 1.22 13.97 -1.89
C LYS A 43 0.99 12.97 -0.76
N GLY A 44 2.07 12.61 -0.06
CA GLY A 44 2.02 11.68 1.06
C GLY A 44 2.29 10.25 0.61
N LEU A 45 1.55 9.28 1.18
CA LEU A 45 1.71 7.86 0.83
C LEU A 45 1.13 7.52 -0.54
N GLY A 46 0.26 8.37 -1.09
CA GLY A 46 -0.42 8.12 -2.36
C GLY A 46 -1.52 7.06 -2.30
N TYR A 47 -1.86 6.61 -1.08
CA TYR A 47 -2.93 5.68 -0.76
C TYR A 47 -3.78 6.27 0.37
N LYS A 48 -5.08 6.03 0.32
CA LYS A 48 -6.05 6.41 1.36
C LYS A 48 -6.41 5.18 2.19
N VAL A 49 -6.68 5.39 3.47
CA VAL A 49 -7.15 4.32 4.35
C VAL A 49 -8.59 3.96 3.97
N ASP A 50 -8.85 2.68 3.75
CA ASP A 50 -10.20 2.16 3.63
C ASP A 50 -10.78 1.92 5.03
N PHE A 51 -11.41 2.95 5.59
CA PHE A 51 -11.97 2.88 6.95
C PHE A 51 -13.06 1.81 7.09
N GLU A 52 -13.73 1.41 6.00
CA GLU A 52 -14.74 0.35 6.02
C GLU A 52 -14.07 -1.01 6.29
N ASN A 53 -13.05 -1.37 5.51
CA ASN A 53 -12.27 -2.59 5.72
C ASN A 53 -11.47 -2.53 7.02
N LEU A 54 -10.88 -1.38 7.33
CA LEU A 54 -10.15 -1.20 8.58
C LEU A 54 -11.05 -1.49 9.79
N ALA A 55 -12.25 -0.90 9.84
CA ALA A 55 -13.20 -1.13 10.93
C ALA A 55 -13.63 -2.60 11.01
N LYS A 56 -13.84 -3.25 9.86
CA LYS A 56 -14.21 -4.67 9.79
C LYS A 56 -13.17 -5.60 10.42
N PHE A 57 -11.89 -5.29 10.26
CA PHE A 57 -10.77 -6.12 10.74
C PHE A 57 -10.14 -5.61 12.05
N THR A 58 -10.62 -4.48 12.59
CA THR A 58 -10.13 -3.94 13.86
C THR A 58 -10.69 -4.75 15.03
N VAL A 59 -9.80 -5.27 15.89
CA VAL A 59 -10.16 -6.05 17.09
C VAL A 59 -10.24 -5.16 18.34
N GLU A 60 -9.38 -4.16 18.43
CA GLU A 60 -9.29 -3.23 19.55
C GLU A 60 -8.86 -1.86 19.04
N GLN A 61 -9.42 -0.80 19.62
CA GLN A 61 -9.00 0.58 19.39
C GLN A 61 -8.89 1.29 20.72
N LYS A 62 -7.77 1.99 20.94
CA LYS A 62 -7.56 2.82 22.12
C LYS A 62 -7.56 4.29 21.73
N GLU A 63 -8.50 5.04 22.28
CA GLU A 63 -8.51 6.49 22.17
C GLU A 63 -7.71 7.08 23.35
N LEU A 64 -6.75 7.95 23.04
CA LEU A 64 -5.98 8.68 24.03
C LEU A 64 -6.70 10.01 24.25
N VAL A 65 -7.33 10.16 25.41
CA VAL A 65 -7.98 11.41 25.88
C VAL A 65 -6.94 12.28 26.58
#